data_AF-A0A3P7LR91-F1
#
_entry.id   AF-A0A3P7LR91-F1
#
_cell.length_a   1.000
_cell.length_b   1.000
_cell.length_c   1.000
_cell.angle_alpha   90.00
_cell.angle_beta   90.00
_cell.angle_gamma   90.00
#
_symmetry.space_group_name_H-M   'P 1'
#
loop_
_entity.id
_entity.type
_entity.pdbx_description
1 polymer ?
#
loop_
_entity_poly.entity_id
_entity_poly.type
_entity_poly.pdbx_seq_one_letter_code
_entity_poly.pdbx_strand_id
1 'polypeptide(L)'
;MDRINPLKLQEESKVLGGFSLRSLIFRQHAQLSTIFEAWQELTKLFSEKKIEPIVDSVWCFEEVKEAMQKLQERHNIGKVVLNPKLQPKAPEPEAKTAENAEEAKTENKEATN
;
A
#
# COMPACT_ATOMS: atom_id res chain seq x y z
N MET A 1 9.52 5.12 24.93
CA MET A 1 8.26 5.89 24.87
C MET A 1 8.26 6.82 26.07
N ASP A 2 8.55 8.09 25.84
CA ASP A 2 8.57 9.09 26.90
C ASP A 2 7.13 9.30 27.41
N ARG A 3 6.95 9.19 28.73
CA ARG A 3 5.64 9.43 29.34
C ARG A 3 5.31 10.91 29.21
N ILE A 4 4.18 11.21 28.59
CA ILE A 4 3.72 12.58 28.42
C ILE A 4 3.15 13.06 29.76
N ASN A 5 3.68 14.16 30.28
CA ASN A 5 3.20 14.76 31.53
C ASN A 5 2.04 15.74 31.25
N PRO A 6 0.84 15.52 31.82
CA PRO A 6 -0.30 16.42 31.64
C PRO A 6 -0.03 17.87 32.05
N LEU A 7 0.81 18.10 33.07
CA LEU A 7 1.15 19.46 33.54
C LEU A 7 1.90 20.25 32.47
N LYS A 8 2.81 19.58 31.75
CA LYS A 8 3.56 20.18 30.65
C LYS A 8 2.64 20.55 29.48
N LEU A 9 1.60 19.76 29.21
CA LEU A 9 0.61 20.10 28.17
C LEU A 9 -0.18 21.36 28.52
N GLN A 10 -0.53 21.55 29.80
CA GLN A 10 -1.22 22.75 30.26
C GLN A 10 -0.31 23.98 30.21
N GLU A 11 0.90 23.88 30.74
CA GLU A 11 1.88 24.98 30.74
C GLU A 11 2.22 25.42 29.31
N GLU A 12 2.41 24.47 28.40
CA GLU A 12 2.74 24.75 26.99
C GLU A 12 1.50 25.02 26.12
N SER A 13 0.28 24.95 26.68
CA SER A 13 -0.98 25.07 25.95
C SER A 13 -1.08 24.14 24.72
N LYS A 14 -0.64 22.88 24.88
CA LYS A 14 -0.65 21.86 23.83
C LYS A 14 -1.75 20.83 24.06
N VAL A 15 -2.29 20.30 22.97
CA VAL A 15 -3.28 19.23 22.98
C VAL A 15 -2.66 17.94 22.45
N LEU A 16 -2.95 16.83 23.12
CA LEU A 16 -2.64 15.49 22.65
C LEU A 16 -3.94 14.72 22.42
N GLY A 17 -4.12 14.17 21.22
CA GLY A 17 -5.27 13.34 20.86
C GLY A 17 -4.85 12.11 20.08
N GLY A 18 -5.53 10.99 20.35
CA GLY A 18 -5.44 9.77 19.54
C GLY A 18 -6.73 9.59 18.76
N PHE A 19 -6.62 9.25 17.46
CA PHE A 19 -7.77 9.03 16.60
C PHE A 19 -7.76 7.61 16.04
N SER A 20 -8.90 6.91 16.15
CA SER A 20 -9.09 5.58 15.57
C SER A 20 -10.49 5.46 14.99
N LEU A 21 -10.58 5.57 13.67
CA LEU A 21 -11.84 5.44 12.93
C LEU A 21 -12.52 4.08 13.18
N ARG A 22 -11.73 3.00 13.33
CA ARG A 22 -12.25 1.66 13.63
C ARG A 22 -13.00 1.65 14.97
N SER A 23 -12.42 2.25 16.01
CA SER A 23 -13.06 2.33 17.33
C SER A 23 -14.31 3.20 17.28
N LEU A 24 -14.26 4.29 16.51
CA LEU A 24 -15.37 5.20 16.31
C LEU A 24 -16.60 4.50 15.71
N ILE A 25 -16.39 3.73 14.63
CA ILE A 25 -17.46 3.05 13.91
C ILE A 25 -18.03 1.87 14.71
N PHE A 26 -17.17 0.99 15.23
CA PHE A 26 -17.61 -0.33 15.71
C PHE A 26 -17.75 -0.45 17.22
N ARG A 27 -17.19 0.47 18.02
CA ARG A 27 -17.25 0.37 19.49
C ARG A 27 -18.05 1.49 20.13
N GLN A 28 -17.99 2.69 19.58
CA GLN A 28 -18.59 3.86 20.20
C GLN A 28 -20.04 4.09 19.76
N HIS A 29 -20.48 3.54 18.62
CA HIS A 29 -21.84 3.52 18.02
C HIS A 29 -22.64 4.84 17.95
N ALA A 30 -22.24 5.89 18.69
CA ALA A 30 -22.98 7.10 18.95
C ALA A 30 -22.61 8.26 18.01
N GLN A 31 -21.65 8.07 17.10
CA GLN A 31 -21.09 9.12 16.25
C GLN A 31 -21.18 8.82 14.75
N LEU A 32 -22.11 7.93 14.36
CA LEU A 32 -22.36 7.65 12.94
C LEU A 32 -22.79 8.90 12.18
N SER A 33 -23.59 9.78 12.80
CA SER A 33 -24.00 11.07 12.19
C SER A 33 -22.79 11.92 11.81
N THR A 34 -21.82 12.08 12.72
CA THR A 34 -20.58 12.84 12.48
C THR A 34 -19.77 12.26 11.33
N ILE A 35 -19.72 10.93 11.21
CA ILE A 35 -19.04 10.25 10.09
C ILE A 35 -19.76 10.54 8.77
N PHE A 36 -21.10 10.50 8.77
CA PHE A 36 -21.90 10.81 7.58
C PHE A 36 -21.77 12.29 7.16
N GLU A 37 -21.77 13.22 8.11
CA GLU A 37 -21.53 14.64 7.86
C GLU A 37 -20.15 14.87 7.24
N ALA A 38 -19.10 14.25 7.82
CA ALA A 38 -17.76 14.30 7.25
C ALA A 38 -17.69 13.69 5.84
N TRP A 39 -18.42 12.59 5.60
CA TRP A 39 -18.51 11.98 4.27
C TRP A 39 -19.21 12.87 3.24
N GLN A 40 -20.27 13.58 3.64
CA GLN A 40 -20.97 14.54 2.78
C GLN A 40 -20.04 15.69 2.36
N GLU A 41 -19.29 16.26 3.31
CA GLU A 41 -18.31 17.30 3.00
C GLU A 41 -17.18 16.80 2.10
N LEU A 42 -16.65 15.60 2.34
CA LEU A 42 -15.66 14.98 1.45
C LEU A 42 -16.22 14.78 0.03
N THR A 43 -17.47 14.32 -0.09
CA THR A 43 -18.12 14.11 -1.39
C THR A 43 -18.31 15.43 -2.14
N LYS A 44 -18.65 16.50 -1.42
CA LYS A 44 -18.74 17.86 -1.97
C LYS A 44 -17.39 18.35 -2.47
N LEU A 45 -16.33 18.24 -1.68
CA LEU A 45 -14.97 18.62 -2.08
C LEU A 45 -14.47 17.83 -3.29
N PHE A 46 -14.81 16.54 -3.36
CA PHE A 46 -14.50 15.69 -4.51
C PHE A 46 -15.26 16.14 -5.76
N SER A 47 -16.55 16.44 -5.62
CA SER A 47 -17.38 16.95 -6.72
C SER A 47 -16.89 18.31 -7.23
N GLU A 48 -16.39 19.16 -6.34
CA GLU A 48 -15.73 20.44 -6.65
C GLU A 48 -14.30 20.28 -7.19
N LYS A 49 -13.80 19.04 -7.35
CA LYS A 49 -12.43 18.69 -7.79
C LYS A 49 -11.31 19.30 -6.94
N LYS A 50 -11.59 19.61 -5.67
CA LYS A 50 -10.58 20.12 -4.71
C LYS A 50 -9.72 19.01 -4.12
N ILE A 51 -10.24 17.79 -4.10
CA ILE A 51 -9.54 16.59 -3.64
C ILE A 51 -9.62 15.53 -4.72
N GLU A 52 -8.53 14.78 -4.90
CA GLU A 52 -8.44 13.66 -5.83
C GLU A 52 -7.80 12.46 -5.11
N PRO A 53 -8.44 11.27 -5.12
CA PRO A 53 -7.85 10.08 -4.53
C PRO A 53 -6.71 9.57 -5.41
N ILE A 54 -5.50 9.55 -4.86
CA ILE A 54 -4.32 9.02 -5.54
C ILE A 54 -4.26 7.51 -5.30
N VAL A 55 -4.44 6.73 -6.35
CA VAL A 55 -4.28 5.27 -6.34
C VAL A 55 -2.89 4.94 -6.85
N ASP A 56 -2.12 4.22 -6.03
CA ASP A 56 -0.75 3.80 -6.36
C ASP A 56 -0.74 2.57 -7.26
N SER A 57 -1.42 1.51 -6.81
CA SER A 57 -1.41 0.20 -7.45
C SER A 57 -2.70 -0.56 -7.18
N VAL A 58 -3.10 -1.35 -8.17
CA VAL A 58 -4.29 -2.21 -8.11
C VAL A 58 -3.83 -3.64 -8.30
N TRP A 59 -4.14 -4.50 -7.33
CA TRP A 59 -3.69 -5.89 -7.27
C TRP A 59 -4.87 -6.85 -7.27
N CYS A 60 -4.62 -8.08 -7.71
CA CYS A 60 -5.57 -9.19 -7.61
C CYS A 60 -5.57 -9.78 -6.19
N PHE A 61 -6.51 -10.69 -5.89
CA PHE A 61 -6.53 -11.34 -4.57
C PHE A 61 -5.39 -12.35 -4.38
N GLU A 62 -4.92 -12.94 -5.47
CA GLU A 62 -3.81 -13.88 -5.49
C GLU A 62 -2.49 -13.19 -5.10
N GLU A 63 -2.36 -11.90 -5.39
CA GLU A 63 -1.16 -11.10 -5.18
C GLU A 63 -1.19 -10.29 -3.86
N VAL A 64 -2.11 -10.62 -2.93
CA VAL A 64 -2.27 -9.88 -1.67
C VAL A 64 -0.99 -9.86 -0.83
N LYS A 65 -0.20 -10.94 -0.88
CA LYS A 65 1.08 -11.01 -0.15
C LYS A 65 2.05 -9.92 -0.62
N GLU A 66 2.17 -9.74 -1.93
CA GLU A 66 3.04 -8.72 -2.54
C GLU A 66 2.49 -7.32 -2.29
N ALA A 67 1.17 -7.13 -2.41
CA ALA A 67 0.51 -5.87 -2.08
C ALA A 67 0.75 -5.46 -0.61
N MET A 68 0.71 -6.41 0.33
CA MET A 68 1.02 -6.19 1.74
C MET A 68 2.51 -5.90 1.96
N GLN A 69 3.40 -6.59 1.25
CA GLN A 69 4.84 -6.36 1.33
C GLN A 69 5.19 -4.94 0.87
N LYS A 70 4.66 -4.49 -0.27
CA LYS A 70 4.85 -3.12 -0.77
C LYS A 70 4.39 -2.07 0.24
N LEU A 71 3.28 -2.32 0.94
CA LEU A 71 2.75 -1.43 1.98
C LEU A 71 3.66 -1.41 3.21
N GLN A 72 4.20 -2.56 3.61
CA GLN A 72 5.10 -2.69 4.76
C GLN A 72 6.47 -2.04 4.51
N GLU A 73 6.98 -2.15 3.29
CA GLU A 73 8.21 -1.50 2.83
C GLU A 73 8.02 0.02 2.57
N ARG A 74 6.79 0.52 2.67
CA ARG A 74 6.42 1.95 2.47
C ARG A 74 6.77 2.51 1.10
N HIS A 75 6.78 1.64 0.07
CA HIS A 75 7.03 2.00 -1.33
C HIS A 75 5.80 2.50 -2.08
N ASN A 76 4.65 2.64 -1.42
CA ASN A 76 3.40 3.10 -2.03
C ASN A 76 3.27 4.64 -2.00
N ILE A 77 2.92 5.25 -3.13
CA ILE A 77 2.54 6.67 -3.21
C ILE A 77 1.03 6.77 -3.40
N GLY A 78 0.31 6.76 -2.28
CA GLY A 78 -1.15 6.77 -2.27
C GLY A 78 -1.75 5.42 -1.88
N LYS A 79 -2.93 5.11 -2.40
CA LYS A 79 -3.72 3.95 -1.97
C LYS A 79 -3.39 2.70 -2.77
N VAL A 80 -3.11 1.61 -2.06
CA VAL A 80 -3.08 0.25 -2.62
C VAL A 80 -4.49 -0.33 -2.58
N VAL A 81 -4.99 -0.80 -3.73
CA VAL A 81 -6.37 -1.30 -3.90
C VAL A 81 -6.33 -2.76 -4.32
N LEU A 82 -7.22 -3.56 -3.73
CA LEU A 82 -7.46 -4.94 -4.15
C LEU A 82 -8.73 -4.96 -5.02
N ASN A 83 -8.63 -5.49 -6.23
CA ASN A 83 -9.76 -5.58 -7.15
C ASN A 83 -10.10 -7.05 -7.45
N PRO A 84 -11.28 -7.55 -7.04
CA PRO A 84 -11.69 -8.94 -7.23
C PRO A 84 -11.93 -9.33 -8.69
N LYS A 85 -12.00 -8.36 -9.61
CA LYS A 85 -12.30 -8.61 -11.03
C LYS A 85 -11.04 -8.72 -11.90
N LEU A 86 -9.87 -8.40 -11.35
CA LEU A 86 -8.62 -8.56 -12.08
C LEU A 86 -8.22 -10.04 -12.09
N GLN A 87 -7.83 -10.52 -13.26
CA GLN A 87 -7.23 -11.84 -13.38
C GLN A 87 -5.75 -11.75 -13.04
N PRO A 88 -5.16 -12.79 -12.43
CA PRO A 88 -3.77 -12.77 -11.99
C PRO A 88 -2.86 -12.34 -13.13
N LYS A 89 -1.96 -11.40 -12.87
CA LYS A 89 -0.86 -11.14 -13.80
C LYS A 89 -0.05 -12.44 -13.85
N ALA A 90 0.02 -13.07 -15.03
CA ALA A 90 0.82 -14.27 -15.23
C ALA A 90 2.24 -14.01 -14.69
N PRO A 91 2.87 -14.99 -14.01
CA PRO A 91 4.20 -14.79 -13.47
C PRO A 91 5.12 -14.38 -14.62
N GLU A 92 5.60 -13.14 -14.58
CA GLU A 92 6.71 -12.74 -15.43
C GLU A 92 7.85 -13.71 -15.09
N PRO A 93 8.38 -14.47 -16.07
CA PRO A 93 9.47 -15.38 -15.80
C PRO A 93 10.62 -14.53 -15.27
N GLU A 94 11.07 -14.84 -14.05
CA GLU A 94 12.33 -14.37 -13.52
C GLU A 94 13.37 -14.48 -14.64
N ALA A 95 13.82 -13.33 -15.14
CA ALA A 95 14.95 -13.27 -16.04
C ALA A 95 16.14 -13.81 -15.26
N LYS A 96 16.37 -15.12 -15.43
CA LYS A 96 17.56 -15.82 -14.99
C LYS A 96 18.74 -14.99 -15.47
N THR A 97 19.49 -14.48 -14.50
CA THR A 97 20.85 -14.00 -14.62
C THR A 97 21.57 -14.81 -15.70
N ALA A 98 21.85 -14.14 -16.81
CA ALA A 98 22.76 -14.62 -17.83
C ALA A 98 24.16 -14.60 -17.20
N GLU A 99 24.67 -15.77 -16.83
CA GLU A 99 26.10 -16.01 -16.67
C GLU A 99 26.36 -17.54 -16.71
N ASN A 100 27.27 -17.93 -17.61
CA ASN A 100 27.86 -19.25 -17.83
C ASN A 100 27.04 -20.33 -18.57
N ALA A 101 26.96 -20.20 -19.90
CA ALA A 101 26.91 -21.36 -20.81
C ALA A 101 27.37 -21.00 -22.24
N GLU A 102 28.48 -20.27 -22.39
CA GLU A 102 29.18 -20.12 -23.67
C GLU A 102 30.66 -20.42 -23.45
N GLU A 103 31.01 -21.72 -23.37
CA GLU A 103 32.37 -22.26 -23.62
C GLU A 103 32.34 -23.79 -23.44
N ALA A 104 31.85 -24.53 -24.45
CA ALA A 104 32.15 -25.96 -24.67
C ALA A 104 31.48 -26.50 -25.95
N LYS A 105 31.56 -25.79 -27.08
CA LYS A 105 31.19 -26.33 -28.41
C LYS A 105 32.12 -25.85 -29.51
N THR A 106 33.42 -26.09 -29.33
CA THR A 106 34.43 -26.01 -30.40
C THR A 106 35.52 -27.03 -30.12
N GLU A 107 35.17 -28.31 -30.16
CA GLU A 107 36.14 -29.42 -30.21
C GLU A 107 35.42 -30.67 -30.73
N ASN A 108 34.98 -30.64 -31.99
CA ASN A 108 34.71 -31.87 -32.76
C ASN A 108 34.55 -31.58 -34.26
N LYS A 109 35.60 -31.06 -34.89
CA LYS A 109 35.86 -31.19 -36.33
C LYS A 109 37.36 -31.02 -36.58
N GLU A 110 38.13 -32.10 -36.47
CA GLU A 110 39.37 -32.33 -37.22
C GLU A 110 40.00 -33.67 -36.81
N ALA A 111 39.69 -34.74 -37.55
CA ALA A 111 40.57 -35.89 -37.80
C ALA A 111 39.85 -36.91 -38.70
N THR A 112 39.87 -36.66 -40.01
CA THR A 112 39.75 -37.73 -41.02
C THR A 112 40.62 -37.33 -42.19
N ASN A 113 41.85 -37.84 -42.18
CA ASN A 113 42.63 -38.20 -43.36
C ASN A 113 43.71 -39.19 -42.97
#